data_AF-E2ZHQ0-F1
#
_entry.id   AF-E2ZHQ0-F1
#
_cell.length_a   1.000
_cell.length_b   1.000
_cell.length_c   1.000
_cell.angle_alpha   90.00
_cell.angle_beta   90.00
_cell.angle_gamma   90.00
#
_symmetry.space_group_name_H-M   'P 1'
#
loop_
_entity.id
_entity.type
_entity.pdbx_description
1 polymer ?
#
loop_
_entity_poly.entity_id
_entity_poly.type
_entity_poly.pdbx_seq_one_letter_code
_entity_poly.pdbx_strand_id
1 'polypeptide(L)'
;MDKLVYQYIKRYEPNVEADDLSNLKKQLVILLNKLHDNKSVYKNLPFDYMPVDQQLKLMHHLRTSPVAGRQIISNMTKIDADRSFLEFACPSLNNVFSGDSELREIRENLLSLDQWVLDTRFQIRLTEDSRSLLLNLMRINSSILRCYQEEDDKLLIMGVGLAGFERLRSYIDYVANALLQFLVYHIVVNKKEKALAIISQLCIKADDLDKVMDKKLEQQHQKWKINPIKLTAELVSGGFSDFLTHRSRFEEEIHIKQLLVEEMKNRPDFFGEIPSKYISSKRLIQPTELQTIESIITEGKHVNNYGRKLLNTQKFIDVFSSYGGRSCNSMCLMDLKVYFREIYLSHVCYARKQAASIVSEYLSDVSACSPTFSLDSFPQFRLKKQYIFLREKINRGYFRETGLSKAYVSKFLFEEKLYTLLLKSYLFYSLSDGVNAVCEIYSEFLQEYYDLLAE
;
A
#
# COMPACT_ATOMS: atom_id res chain seq x y z
N MET A 1 20.56 -29.96 1.26
CA MET A 1 21.00 -28.94 2.24
C MET A 1 22.51 -29.03 2.50
N ASP A 2 23.03 -30.19 2.93
CA ASP A 2 24.45 -30.36 3.29
C ASP A 2 25.46 -30.03 2.18
N LYS A 3 25.12 -30.33 0.92
CA LYS A 3 25.96 -30.01 -0.25
C LYS A 3 26.18 -28.50 -0.41
N LEU A 4 25.15 -27.69 -0.21
CA LEU A 4 25.22 -26.23 -0.37
C LEU A 4 26.00 -25.60 0.79
N VAL A 5 25.84 -26.11 2.02
CA VAL A 5 26.64 -25.70 3.19
C VAL A 5 28.12 -25.99 2.96
N TYR A 6 28.46 -27.18 2.45
CA TYR A 6 29.84 -27.52 2.13
C TYR A 6 30.43 -26.61 1.05
N GLN A 7 29.68 -26.37 -0.03
CA GLN A 7 30.09 -25.47 -1.11
C GLN A 7 30.27 -24.01 -0.63
N TYR A 8 29.43 -23.56 0.31
CA TYR A 8 29.57 -22.25 0.94
C TYR A 8 30.91 -22.13 1.68
N ILE A 9 31.20 -23.08 2.57
CA ILE A 9 32.40 -23.07 3.40
C ILE A 9 33.64 -23.08 2.50
N LYS A 10 33.67 -23.97 1.50
CA LYS A 10 34.77 -24.05 0.53
C LYS A 10 35.02 -22.72 -0.21
N ARG A 11 33.96 -21.95 -0.49
CA ARG A 11 34.05 -20.72 -1.30
C ARG A 11 34.38 -19.48 -0.47
N TYR A 12 33.71 -19.30 0.65
CA TYR A 12 33.72 -18.04 1.41
C TYR A 12 34.48 -18.12 2.73
N GLU A 13 34.69 -19.31 3.28
CA GLU A 13 35.33 -19.53 4.58
C GLU A 13 36.32 -20.71 4.53
N PRO A 14 37.26 -20.74 3.54
CA PRO A 14 38.13 -21.92 3.33
C PRO A 14 39.11 -22.17 4.47
N ASN A 15 39.40 -21.15 5.27
CA ASN A 15 40.41 -21.17 6.34
C ASN A 15 39.79 -21.12 7.75
N VAL A 16 38.49 -21.38 7.89
CA VAL A 16 37.82 -21.36 9.20
C VAL A 16 38.43 -22.42 10.12
N GLU A 17 38.75 -22.05 11.37
CA GLU A 17 39.31 -22.97 12.34
C GLU A 17 38.33 -24.10 12.70
N ALA A 18 38.88 -25.25 13.11
CA ALA A 18 38.08 -26.44 13.40
C ALA A 18 37.03 -26.20 14.49
N ASP A 19 37.35 -25.39 15.49
CA ASP A 19 36.47 -25.05 16.61
C ASP A 19 35.29 -24.17 16.17
N ASP A 20 35.51 -23.26 15.21
CA ASP A 20 34.48 -22.36 14.68
C ASP A 20 33.64 -22.98 13.55
N LEU A 21 34.19 -23.99 12.86
CA LEU A 21 33.53 -24.68 11.75
C LEU A 21 32.17 -25.28 12.16
N SER A 22 32.09 -25.84 13.37
CA SER A 22 30.85 -26.44 13.89
C SER A 22 29.75 -25.39 14.08
N ASN A 23 30.11 -24.22 14.61
CA ASN A 23 29.19 -23.11 14.82
C ASN A 23 28.73 -22.52 13.46
N LEU A 24 29.67 -22.31 12.54
CA LEU A 24 29.38 -21.83 11.18
C LEU A 24 28.39 -22.75 10.47
N LYS A 25 28.61 -24.07 10.49
CA LYS A 25 27.68 -25.06 9.90
C LYS A 25 26.28 -24.95 10.49
N LYS A 26 26.16 -24.86 11.82
CA LYS A 26 24.85 -24.69 12.49
C LYS A 26 24.14 -23.42 12.03
N GLN A 27 24.85 -22.30 11.93
CA GLN A 27 24.28 -21.04 11.46
C GLN A 27 23.78 -21.12 10.01
N LEU A 28 24.57 -21.73 9.11
CA LEU A 28 24.19 -21.91 7.71
C LEU A 28 22.96 -22.82 7.55
N VAL A 29 22.88 -23.91 8.31
CA VAL A 29 21.69 -24.79 8.32
C VAL A 29 20.45 -24.04 8.80
N ILE A 30 20.56 -23.25 9.87
CA ILE A 30 19.43 -22.43 10.37
C ILE A 30 18.97 -21.42 9.30
N LEU A 31 19.90 -20.76 8.62
CA LEU A 31 19.57 -19.83 7.54
C LEU A 31 18.84 -20.55 6.40
N LEU A 32 19.35 -21.69 5.95
CA LEU A 32 18.73 -22.48 4.89
C LEU A 32 17.32 -22.93 5.28
N ASN A 33 17.13 -23.48 6.48
CA ASN A 33 15.80 -23.88 6.95
C ASN A 33 14.78 -22.74 6.88
N LYS A 34 15.20 -21.51 7.17
CA LYS A 34 14.34 -20.33 7.08
C LYS A 34 14.03 -19.94 5.64
N LEU A 35 15.03 -19.97 4.75
CA LEU A 35 14.83 -19.67 3.33
C LEU A 35 13.92 -20.68 2.62
N HIS A 36 13.86 -21.93 3.10
CA HIS A 36 12.98 -22.97 2.56
C HIS A 36 11.66 -23.13 3.35
N ASP A 37 11.36 -22.23 4.30
CA ASP A 37 10.14 -22.34 5.09
C ASP A 37 8.92 -21.92 4.27
N ASN A 38 8.25 -22.92 3.70
CA ASN A 38 7.03 -22.78 2.90
C ASN A 38 5.82 -22.23 3.70
N LYS A 39 5.89 -22.19 5.03
CA LYS A 39 4.84 -21.61 5.88
C LYS A 39 5.08 -20.12 6.17
N SER A 40 6.23 -19.59 5.76
CA SER A 40 6.61 -18.20 5.99
C SER A 40 6.49 -17.34 4.72
N VAL A 41 6.85 -16.07 4.83
CA VAL A 41 6.95 -15.15 3.69
C VAL A 41 8.00 -15.60 2.66
N TYR A 42 8.98 -16.41 3.08
CA TYR A 42 10.06 -16.91 2.24
C TYR A 42 9.62 -17.90 1.17
N LYS A 43 8.41 -18.47 1.27
CA LYS A 43 7.82 -19.29 0.20
C LYS A 43 7.75 -18.56 -1.15
N ASN A 44 7.74 -17.23 -1.11
CA ASN A 44 7.68 -16.37 -2.29
C ASN A 44 9.07 -16.07 -2.87
N LEU A 45 10.15 -16.41 -2.17
CA LEU A 45 11.53 -16.26 -2.63
C LEU A 45 11.92 -17.46 -3.52
N PRO A 46 12.33 -17.26 -4.78
CA PRO A 46 12.64 -18.34 -5.72
C PRO A 46 14.03 -18.93 -5.48
N PHE A 47 14.43 -19.12 -4.21
CA PHE A 47 15.78 -19.52 -3.82
C PHE A 47 16.20 -20.82 -4.49
N ASP A 48 15.30 -21.81 -4.51
CA ASP A 48 15.57 -23.15 -5.06
C ASP A 48 15.74 -23.15 -6.59
N TYR A 49 15.27 -22.11 -7.27
CA TYR A 49 15.41 -21.94 -8.71
C TYR A 49 16.69 -21.20 -9.13
N MET A 50 17.39 -20.58 -8.17
CA MET A 50 18.62 -19.83 -8.44
C MET A 50 19.79 -20.78 -8.77
N PRO A 51 20.73 -20.36 -9.65
CA PRO A 51 22.00 -21.04 -9.81
C PRO A 51 22.75 -21.14 -8.48
N VAL A 52 23.49 -22.24 -8.28
CA VAL A 52 24.20 -22.51 -7.01
C VAL A 52 25.13 -21.36 -6.63
N ASP A 53 25.85 -20.75 -7.56
CA ASP A 53 26.72 -19.61 -7.28
C ASP A 53 25.95 -18.40 -6.75
N GLN A 54 24.74 -18.16 -7.26
CA GLN A 54 23.87 -17.07 -6.84
C GLN A 54 23.20 -17.36 -5.49
N GLN A 55 22.80 -18.61 -5.24
CA GLN A 55 22.36 -19.05 -3.91
C GLN A 55 23.43 -18.78 -2.86
N LEU A 56 24.68 -19.17 -3.14
CA LEU A 56 25.81 -18.97 -2.24
C LEU A 56 26.11 -17.48 -2.00
N LYS A 57 26.02 -16.64 -3.04
CA LYS A 57 26.16 -15.18 -2.92
C LYS A 57 25.11 -14.57 -1.99
N LEU A 58 23.83 -14.91 -2.21
CA LEU A 58 22.73 -14.43 -1.38
C LEU A 58 22.90 -14.88 0.08
N MET A 59 23.21 -16.18 0.29
CA MET A 59 23.50 -16.68 1.62
C MET A 59 24.66 -15.94 2.30
N HIS A 60 25.71 -15.62 1.55
CA HIS A 60 26.86 -14.89 2.08
C HIS A 60 26.45 -13.50 2.52
N HIS A 61 25.78 -12.76 1.65
CA HIS A 61 25.28 -11.42 1.96
C HIS A 61 24.39 -11.41 3.22
N LEU A 62 23.41 -12.32 3.31
CA LEU A 62 22.50 -12.37 4.46
C LEU A 62 23.21 -12.71 5.78
N ARG A 63 24.32 -13.46 5.73
CA ARG A 63 25.09 -13.78 6.92
C ARG A 63 26.00 -12.64 7.35
N THR A 64 26.68 -11.99 6.39
CA THR A 64 27.73 -10.99 6.66
C THR A 64 27.24 -9.55 6.67
N SER A 65 25.97 -9.31 6.34
CA SER A 65 25.36 -7.98 6.40
C SER A 65 25.54 -7.36 7.80
N PRO A 66 25.76 -6.02 7.89
CA PRO A 66 25.98 -5.32 9.16
C PRO A 66 24.83 -5.50 10.17
N VAL A 67 23.61 -5.75 9.65
CA VAL A 67 22.49 -6.22 10.45
C VAL A 67 22.63 -7.73 10.55
N ALA A 68 22.91 -8.25 11.76
CA ALA A 68 23.17 -9.68 11.95
C ALA A 68 22.12 -10.55 11.25
N GLY A 69 22.53 -11.58 10.48
CA GLY A 69 21.60 -12.34 9.62
C GLY A 69 20.37 -12.94 10.33
N ARG A 70 20.46 -13.23 11.64
CA ARG A 70 19.27 -13.63 12.44
C ARG A 70 18.23 -12.51 12.54
N GLN A 71 18.67 -11.26 12.64
CA GLN A 71 17.84 -10.07 12.75
C GLN A 71 17.19 -9.71 11.41
N ILE A 72 17.93 -9.77 10.30
CA ILE A 72 17.35 -9.61 8.95
C ILE A 72 16.21 -10.61 8.74
N ILE A 73 16.49 -11.90 9.00
CA ILE A 73 15.48 -12.93 8.75
C ILE A 73 14.27 -12.82 9.70
N SER A 74 14.50 -12.47 10.97
CA SER A 74 13.39 -12.21 11.90
C SER A 74 12.57 -10.99 11.47
N ASN A 75 13.23 -9.94 10.99
CA ASN A 75 12.59 -8.69 10.60
C ASN A 75 11.63 -8.86 9.43
N MET A 76 11.98 -9.65 8.42
CA MET A 76 11.18 -9.82 7.19
C MET A 76 9.82 -10.50 7.40
N THR A 77 9.63 -11.16 8.54
CA THR A 77 8.33 -11.74 8.90
C THR A 77 7.35 -10.71 9.47
N LYS A 78 7.83 -9.50 9.80
CA LYS A 78 7.01 -8.46 10.44
C LYS A 78 6.18 -7.69 9.42
N ILE A 79 4.98 -7.31 9.84
CA ILE A 79 4.08 -6.40 9.13
C ILE A 79 4.23 -5.04 9.82
N ASP A 80 4.73 -4.05 9.07
CA ASP A 80 4.95 -2.69 9.57
C ASP A 80 5.08 -1.73 8.38
N ALA A 81 4.09 -0.86 8.19
CA ALA A 81 4.08 0.10 7.07
C ALA A 81 5.20 1.15 7.12
N ASP A 82 5.85 1.31 8.27
CA ASP A 82 6.98 2.23 8.49
C ASP A 82 8.34 1.59 8.18
N ARG A 83 8.36 0.28 7.91
CA ARG A 83 9.60 -0.48 7.76
C ARG A 83 10.04 -0.57 6.30
N SER A 84 11.32 -0.32 6.09
CA SER A 84 12.01 -0.65 4.84
C SER A 84 12.77 -1.97 5.00
N PHE A 85 12.72 -2.82 3.97
CA PHE A 85 13.41 -4.12 3.96
C PHE A 85 14.65 -4.12 3.07
N LEU A 86 15.14 -2.93 2.68
CA LEU A 86 16.33 -2.76 1.85
C LEU A 86 17.59 -3.42 2.43
N GLU A 87 17.63 -3.68 3.74
CA GLU A 87 18.69 -4.46 4.41
C GLU A 87 18.85 -5.89 3.85
N PHE A 88 17.83 -6.42 3.17
CA PHE A 88 17.87 -7.71 2.50
C PHE A 88 18.44 -7.66 1.09
N ALA A 89 18.38 -6.49 0.43
CA ALA A 89 18.81 -6.35 -0.95
C ALA A 89 20.34 -6.42 -1.04
N CYS A 90 20.84 -7.42 -1.77
CA CYS A 90 22.26 -7.51 -2.08
C CYS A 90 22.67 -6.22 -2.82
N PRO A 91 23.71 -5.50 -2.35
CA PRO A 91 24.26 -4.37 -3.07
C PRO A 91 24.61 -4.84 -4.47
N SER A 92 24.07 -4.17 -5.48
CA SER A 92 24.45 -4.51 -6.84
C SER A 92 25.94 -4.23 -7.03
N LEU A 93 26.64 -5.05 -7.81
CA LEU A 93 27.92 -4.66 -8.43
C LEU A 93 27.76 -3.35 -9.23
N ASN A 94 26.52 -3.00 -9.59
CA ASN A 94 26.12 -1.77 -10.27
C ASN A 94 25.87 -0.57 -9.33
N ASN A 95 26.58 -0.45 -8.21
CA ASN A 95 26.75 0.85 -7.51
C ASN A 95 27.44 1.93 -8.39
N VAL A 96 27.35 1.85 -9.73
CA VAL A 96 27.92 2.78 -10.72
C VAL A 96 27.27 4.17 -10.63
N PHE A 97 26.07 4.28 -10.07
CA PHE A 97 25.34 5.56 -10.02
C PHE A 97 25.93 6.65 -9.12
N SER A 98 26.85 6.32 -8.22
CA SER A 98 27.36 7.33 -7.30
C SER A 98 28.30 8.34 -7.96
N GLY A 99 28.80 8.09 -9.19
CA GLY A 99 29.80 8.93 -9.85
C GLY A 99 29.46 9.53 -11.21
N ASP A 100 28.46 9.01 -11.94
CA ASP A 100 28.23 9.39 -13.34
C ASP A 100 27.04 10.35 -13.51
N SER A 101 27.27 11.56 -14.02
CA SER A 101 26.25 12.61 -14.17
C SER A 101 25.17 12.25 -15.19
N GLU A 102 25.54 11.56 -16.27
CA GLU A 102 24.60 11.15 -17.33
C GLU A 102 23.60 10.11 -16.82
N LEU A 103 24.05 9.19 -15.96
CA LEU A 103 23.20 8.17 -15.36
C LEU A 103 22.23 8.73 -14.32
N ARG A 104 22.59 9.82 -13.62
CA ARG A 104 21.68 10.54 -12.71
C ARG A 104 20.59 11.26 -13.49
N GLU A 105 20.94 11.94 -14.57
CA GLU A 105 20.00 12.63 -15.45
C GLU A 105 18.97 11.65 -16.05
N ILE A 106 19.41 10.46 -16.50
CA ILE A 106 18.50 9.42 -16.99
C ILE A 106 17.50 9.00 -15.90
N ARG A 107 17.97 8.80 -14.66
CA ARG A 107 17.10 8.39 -13.55
C ARG A 107 16.07 9.47 -13.20
N GLU A 108 16.46 10.74 -13.21
CA GLU A 108 15.56 11.87 -12.97
C GLU A 108 14.52 12.05 -14.09
N ASN A 109 14.85 11.61 -15.31
CA ASN A 109 13.96 11.66 -16.47
C ASN A 109 13.05 10.43 -16.63
N LEU A 110 13.18 9.39 -15.80
CA LEU A 110 12.28 8.23 -15.85
C LEU A 110 10.85 8.65 -15.47
N LEU A 111 9.86 8.00 -16.10
CA LEU A 111 8.46 8.25 -15.85
C LEU A 111 8.09 8.08 -14.37
N SER A 112 7.78 9.20 -13.72
CA SER A 112 7.07 9.22 -12.44
C SER A 112 5.56 9.15 -12.66
N LEU A 113 4.88 8.30 -11.89
CA LEU A 113 3.42 8.19 -11.91
C LEU A 113 2.74 9.14 -10.90
N ASP A 114 3.49 9.94 -10.15
CA ASP A 114 2.91 10.83 -9.12
C ASP A 114 1.89 11.81 -9.71
N GLN A 115 2.25 12.46 -10.81
CA GLN A 115 1.34 13.38 -11.52
C GLN A 115 0.15 12.62 -12.14
N TRP A 116 0.39 11.43 -12.71
CA TRP A 116 -0.67 10.61 -13.28
C TRP A 116 -1.71 10.18 -12.24
N VAL A 117 -1.28 9.89 -11.00
CA VAL A 117 -2.19 9.60 -9.88
C VAL A 117 -3.07 10.82 -9.59
N LEU A 118 -2.49 12.02 -9.53
CA LEU A 118 -3.25 13.26 -9.29
C LEU A 118 -4.25 13.52 -10.41
N ASP A 119 -3.80 13.50 -11.67
CA ASP A 119 -4.64 13.76 -12.84
C ASP A 119 -5.77 12.74 -12.95
N THR A 120 -5.48 11.46 -12.73
CA THR A 120 -6.48 10.39 -12.74
C THR A 120 -7.51 10.60 -11.63
N ARG A 121 -7.11 11.00 -10.43
CA ARG A 121 -8.06 11.35 -9.35
C ARG A 121 -8.97 12.51 -9.73
N PHE A 122 -8.42 13.56 -10.34
CA PHE A 122 -9.22 14.70 -10.79
C PHE A 122 -10.22 14.28 -11.87
N GLN A 123 -9.77 13.52 -12.87
CA GLN A 123 -10.65 13.01 -13.93
C GLN A 123 -11.77 12.14 -13.37
N ILE A 124 -11.47 11.20 -12.46
CA ILE A 124 -12.47 10.33 -11.82
C ILE A 124 -13.47 11.14 -10.99
N ARG A 125 -13.06 12.24 -10.34
CA ARG A 125 -13.98 13.01 -9.49
C ARG A 125 -14.87 13.97 -10.26
N LEU A 126 -14.38 14.48 -11.39
CA LEU A 126 -15.02 15.56 -12.14
C LEU A 126 -15.78 15.08 -13.37
N THR A 127 -15.49 13.88 -13.87
CA THR A 127 -16.19 13.34 -15.05
C THR A 127 -17.49 12.69 -14.62
N GLU A 128 -18.62 13.11 -15.20
CA GLU A 128 -19.92 12.49 -14.92
C GLU A 128 -20.12 11.18 -15.71
N ASP A 129 -19.73 11.18 -17.00
CA ASP A 129 -19.86 10.00 -17.84
C ASP A 129 -18.81 8.93 -17.50
N SER A 130 -19.29 7.88 -16.83
CA SER A 130 -18.47 6.78 -16.35
C SER A 130 -17.88 5.95 -17.49
N ARG A 131 -18.58 5.80 -18.63
CA ARG A 131 -18.11 4.95 -19.74
C ARG A 131 -16.99 5.63 -20.52
N SER A 132 -17.13 6.91 -20.84
CA SER A 132 -16.05 7.67 -21.48
C SER A 132 -14.81 7.75 -20.60
N LEU A 133 -14.99 7.91 -19.28
CA LEU A 133 -13.89 7.87 -18.32
C LEU A 133 -13.16 6.52 -18.35
N LEU A 134 -13.87 5.39 -18.33
CA LEU A 134 -13.23 4.06 -18.40
C LEU A 134 -12.41 3.87 -19.68
N LEU A 135 -12.94 4.28 -20.84
CA LEU A 135 -12.19 4.24 -22.10
C LEU A 135 -10.91 5.09 -22.04
N ASN A 136 -10.98 6.25 -21.39
CA ASN A 136 -9.81 7.08 -21.18
C ASN A 136 -8.80 6.42 -20.23
N LEU A 137 -9.25 5.78 -19.14
CA LEU A 137 -8.38 5.04 -18.22
C LEU A 137 -7.69 3.85 -18.92
N MET A 138 -8.38 3.15 -19.82
CA MET A 138 -7.77 2.09 -20.66
C MET A 138 -6.68 2.63 -21.58
N ARG A 139 -6.89 3.81 -22.17
CA ARG A 139 -5.89 4.50 -22.99
C ARG A 139 -4.67 4.92 -22.16
N ILE A 140 -4.91 5.46 -20.96
CA ILE A 140 -3.84 5.84 -20.02
C ILE A 140 -3.02 4.61 -19.63
N ASN A 141 -3.70 3.50 -19.30
CA ASN A 141 -3.05 2.24 -18.96
C ASN A 141 -2.09 1.76 -20.06
N SER A 142 -2.57 1.76 -21.31
CA SER A 142 -1.76 1.40 -22.48
C SER A 142 -0.58 2.35 -22.70
N SER A 143 -0.76 3.64 -22.42
CA SER A 143 0.29 4.65 -22.54
C SER A 143 1.39 4.47 -21.50
N ILE A 144 1.03 4.21 -20.23
CA ILE A 144 1.98 3.92 -19.16
C ILE A 144 2.82 2.68 -19.52
N LEU A 145 2.16 1.60 -19.95
CA LEU A 145 2.86 0.37 -20.35
C LEU A 145 3.87 0.63 -21.48
N ARG A 146 3.44 1.35 -22.53
CA ARG A 146 4.33 1.68 -23.67
C ARG A 146 5.52 2.52 -23.22
N CYS A 147 5.30 3.56 -22.41
CA CYS A 147 6.40 4.36 -21.87
C CYS A 147 7.36 3.50 -21.07
N TYR A 148 6.84 2.57 -20.26
CA TYR A 148 7.69 1.70 -19.47
C TYR A 148 8.55 0.76 -20.32
N GLN A 149 7.98 0.21 -21.40
CA GLN A 149 8.69 -0.63 -22.37
C GLN A 149 9.75 0.17 -23.15
N GLU A 150 9.42 1.37 -23.64
CA GLU A 150 10.37 2.24 -24.35
C GLU A 150 11.56 2.65 -23.47
N GLU A 151 11.32 2.90 -22.18
CA GLU A 151 12.38 3.19 -21.21
C GLU A 151 13.25 1.96 -20.92
N ASP A 152 12.63 0.77 -20.75
CA ASP A 152 13.36 -0.49 -20.54
C ASP A 152 14.30 -0.79 -21.72
N ASP A 153 13.81 -0.62 -22.95
CA ASP A 153 14.61 -0.83 -24.16
C ASP A 153 15.81 0.13 -24.23
N LYS A 154 15.61 1.41 -23.90
CA LYS A 154 16.70 2.41 -23.84
C LYS A 154 17.74 2.02 -22.78
N LEU A 155 17.31 1.66 -21.58
CA LEU A 155 18.21 1.27 -20.49
C LEU A 155 19.02 0.03 -20.84
N LEU A 156 18.40 -0.96 -21.49
CA LEU A 156 19.07 -2.15 -22.00
C LEU A 156 20.15 -1.80 -23.04
N ILE A 157 19.85 -0.91 -23.99
CA ILE A 157 20.81 -0.44 -25.01
C ILE A 157 22.03 0.22 -24.36
N MET A 158 21.80 0.98 -23.28
CA MET A 158 22.86 1.71 -22.59
C MET A 158 23.76 0.79 -21.73
N GLY A 159 23.47 -0.52 -21.65
CA GLY A 159 24.14 -1.43 -20.72
C GLY A 159 23.83 -1.10 -19.25
N VAL A 160 22.87 -0.20 -19.04
CA VAL A 160 22.44 0.32 -17.77
C VAL A 160 21.31 -0.58 -17.29
N GLY A 161 21.69 -1.71 -16.69
CA GLY A 161 20.75 -2.53 -15.95
C GLY A 161 20.41 -1.84 -14.64
N LEU A 162 19.62 -0.76 -14.67
CA LEU A 162 19.33 0.00 -13.45
C LEU A 162 17.84 0.21 -13.19
N ALA A 163 17.51 -0.05 -11.91
CA ALA A 163 16.38 0.42 -11.11
C ALA A 163 14.97 0.21 -11.71
N GLY A 164 14.14 -0.69 -11.22
CA GLY A 164 14.07 -1.36 -9.94
C GLY A 164 12.60 -1.76 -9.75
N PHE A 165 12.34 -2.66 -8.81
CA PHE A 165 10.95 -2.99 -8.44
C PHE A 165 10.18 -1.78 -7.87
N GLU A 166 10.82 -0.62 -7.74
CA GLU A 166 10.21 0.70 -7.54
C GLU A 166 9.23 1.09 -8.65
N ARG A 167 9.52 0.84 -9.93
CA ARG A 167 8.59 1.16 -11.04
C ARG A 167 7.35 0.28 -10.98
N LEU A 168 7.55 -1.01 -10.73
CA LEU A 168 6.46 -1.95 -10.47
C LEU A 168 5.62 -1.50 -9.26
N ARG A 169 6.28 -1.05 -8.18
CA ARG A 169 5.62 -0.50 -6.99
C ARG A 169 4.75 0.70 -7.35
N SER A 170 5.29 1.69 -8.06
CA SER A 170 4.56 2.89 -8.48
C SER A 170 3.35 2.55 -9.34
N TYR A 171 3.46 1.57 -10.23
CA TYR A 171 2.36 1.18 -11.09
C TYR A 171 1.26 0.40 -10.37
N ILE A 172 1.64 -0.50 -9.45
CA ILE A 172 0.69 -1.15 -8.54
C ILE A 172 -0.06 -0.09 -7.71
N ASP A 173 0.65 0.92 -7.18
CA ASP A 173 0.04 2.02 -6.41
C ASP A 173 -0.95 2.82 -7.25
N TYR A 174 -0.57 3.13 -8.49
CA TYR A 174 -1.42 3.81 -9.45
C TYR A 174 -2.70 3.02 -9.75
N VAL A 175 -2.58 1.74 -10.12
CA VAL A 175 -3.72 0.88 -10.47
C VAL A 175 -4.65 0.68 -9.28
N ALA A 176 -4.10 0.36 -8.11
CA ALA A 176 -4.88 0.25 -6.87
C ALA A 176 -5.64 1.54 -6.59
N ASN A 177 -4.97 2.70 -6.73
CA ASN A 177 -5.62 3.99 -6.51
C ASN A 177 -6.75 4.25 -7.51
N ALA A 178 -6.50 4.06 -8.81
CA ALA A 178 -7.47 4.35 -9.85
C ALA A 178 -8.72 3.47 -9.73
N LEU A 179 -8.55 2.16 -9.56
CA LEU A 179 -9.65 1.22 -9.38
C LEU A 179 -10.51 1.53 -8.15
N LEU A 180 -9.87 1.84 -7.01
CA LEU A 180 -10.59 2.15 -5.78
C LEU A 180 -11.24 3.54 -5.81
N GLN A 181 -10.63 4.53 -6.46
CA GLN A 181 -11.26 5.83 -6.67
C GLN A 181 -12.50 5.69 -7.58
N PHE A 182 -12.37 4.96 -8.70
CA PHE A 182 -13.50 4.72 -9.59
C PHE A 182 -14.65 4.01 -8.85
N LEU A 183 -14.32 2.96 -8.07
CA LEU A 183 -15.30 2.27 -7.24
C LEU A 183 -16.06 3.21 -6.31
N VAL A 184 -15.35 4.10 -5.61
CA VAL A 184 -15.98 5.01 -4.65
C VAL A 184 -16.85 6.04 -5.36
N TYR A 185 -16.32 6.75 -6.35
CA TYR A 185 -17.00 7.90 -6.93
C TYR A 185 -18.07 7.52 -7.96
N HIS A 186 -17.80 6.53 -8.82
CA HIS A 186 -18.73 6.18 -9.90
C HIS A 186 -19.70 5.05 -9.57
N ILE A 187 -19.35 4.18 -8.61
CA ILE A 187 -20.21 3.06 -8.22
C ILE A 187 -20.88 3.34 -6.87
N VAL A 188 -20.09 3.50 -5.81
CA VAL A 188 -20.63 3.63 -4.46
C VAL A 188 -21.45 4.92 -4.29
N VAL A 189 -20.94 6.06 -4.77
CA VAL A 189 -21.63 7.35 -4.61
C VAL A 189 -22.73 7.53 -5.66
N ASN A 190 -22.45 7.26 -6.94
CA ASN A 190 -23.39 7.55 -8.04
C ASN A 190 -24.39 6.43 -8.31
N LYS A 191 -24.09 5.17 -7.96
CA LYS A 191 -24.95 4.00 -8.17
C LYS A 191 -25.25 3.24 -6.87
N LYS A 192 -25.60 3.99 -5.81
CA LYS A 192 -25.80 3.48 -4.43
C LYS A 192 -26.59 2.17 -4.36
N GLU A 193 -27.66 2.05 -5.12
CA GLU A 193 -28.56 0.88 -5.12
C GLU A 193 -27.93 -0.38 -5.72
N LYS A 194 -27.12 -0.22 -6.80
CA LYS A 194 -26.42 -1.33 -7.46
C LYS A 194 -25.03 -1.60 -6.87
N ALA A 195 -24.51 -0.72 -6.02
CA ALA A 195 -23.12 -0.75 -5.57
C ALA A 195 -22.68 -2.08 -4.96
N LEU A 196 -23.50 -2.69 -4.10
CA LEU A 196 -23.16 -3.97 -3.46
C LEU A 196 -23.07 -5.12 -4.45
N ALA A 197 -23.98 -5.17 -5.42
CA ALA A 197 -23.98 -6.20 -6.46
C ALA A 197 -22.74 -6.07 -7.36
N ILE A 198 -22.40 -4.84 -7.78
CA ILE A 198 -21.21 -4.56 -8.58
C ILE A 198 -19.94 -4.93 -7.81
N ILE A 199 -19.82 -4.55 -6.54
CA ILE A 199 -18.67 -4.95 -5.70
C ILE A 199 -18.54 -6.47 -5.61
N SER A 200 -19.66 -7.19 -5.49
CA SER A 200 -19.64 -8.65 -5.46
C SER A 200 -19.10 -9.25 -6.76
N GLN A 201 -19.47 -8.71 -7.92
CA GLN A 201 -18.95 -9.16 -9.21
C GLN A 201 -17.45 -8.88 -9.34
N LEU A 202 -16.99 -7.71 -8.90
CA LEU A 202 -15.56 -7.38 -8.89
C LEU A 202 -14.76 -8.31 -7.98
N CYS A 203 -15.31 -8.75 -6.84
CA CYS A 203 -14.69 -9.77 -6.00
C CYS A 203 -14.55 -11.11 -6.73
N ILE A 204 -15.57 -11.55 -7.48
CA ILE A 204 -15.53 -12.78 -8.29
C ILE A 204 -14.46 -12.64 -9.38
N LYS A 205 -14.43 -11.51 -10.09
CA LYS A 205 -13.41 -11.21 -11.09
C LYS A 205 -12.00 -11.25 -10.51
N ALA A 206 -11.80 -10.71 -9.30
CA ALA A 206 -10.51 -10.78 -8.61
C ALA A 206 -10.08 -12.23 -8.33
N ASP A 207 -11.01 -13.08 -7.88
CA ASP A 207 -10.73 -14.50 -7.63
C ASP A 207 -10.40 -15.27 -8.91
N ASP A 208 -11.01 -14.91 -10.04
CA ASP A 208 -10.72 -15.55 -11.32
C ASP A 208 -9.37 -15.09 -11.89
N LEU A 209 -9.05 -13.80 -11.78
CA LEU A 209 -7.74 -13.27 -12.13
C LEU A 209 -6.63 -13.87 -11.25
N ASP A 210 -6.92 -14.14 -9.99
CA ASP A 210 -5.98 -14.79 -9.06
C ASP A 210 -5.56 -16.18 -9.56
N LYS A 211 -6.53 -16.97 -10.02
CA LYS A 211 -6.28 -18.30 -10.63
C LYS A 211 -5.49 -18.18 -11.94
N VAL A 212 -5.75 -17.15 -12.74
CA VAL A 212 -5.00 -16.89 -13.98
C VAL A 212 -3.54 -16.54 -13.65
N MET A 213 -3.33 -15.69 -12.65
CA MET A 213 -2.00 -15.31 -12.18
C MET A 213 -1.23 -16.50 -11.63
N ASP A 214 -1.86 -17.39 -10.85
CA ASP A 214 -1.21 -18.61 -10.36
C ASP A 214 -0.72 -19.51 -11.50
N LYS A 215 -1.50 -19.64 -12.58
CA LYS A 215 -1.08 -20.39 -13.76
C LYS A 215 0.12 -19.74 -14.45
N LYS A 216 0.14 -18.40 -14.57
CA LYS A 216 1.26 -17.67 -15.17
C LYS A 216 2.54 -17.78 -14.34
N LEU A 217 2.42 -17.72 -13.01
CA LEU A 217 3.55 -17.91 -12.10
C LEU A 217 4.10 -19.33 -12.17
N GLU A 218 3.24 -20.35 -12.26
CA GLU A 218 3.70 -21.72 -12.42
C GLU A 218 4.44 -21.92 -13.76
N GLN A 219 3.96 -21.32 -14.85
CA GLN A 219 4.69 -21.31 -16.12
C GLN A 219 6.07 -20.64 -15.98
N GLN A 220 6.16 -19.55 -15.22
CA GLN A 220 7.42 -18.88 -14.94
C GLN A 220 8.38 -19.78 -14.13
N HIS A 221 7.89 -20.49 -13.12
CA HIS A 221 8.69 -21.47 -12.37
C HIS A 221 9.30 -22.54 -13.29
N GLN A 222 8.53 -23.05 -14.26
CA GLN A 222 9.03 -24.03 -15.22
C GLN A 222 10.12 -23.43 -16.13
N LYS A 223 10.00 -22.16 -16.53
CA LYS A 223 11.05 -21.46 -17.30
C LYS A 223 12.36 -21.36 -16.49
N TRP A 224 12.29 -21.06 -15.19
CA TRP A 224 13.48 -20.98 -14.35
C TRP A 224 14.17 -22.33 -14.15
N LYS A 225 13.41 -23.44 -14.06
CA LYS A 225 14.01 -24.78 -14.02
C LYS A 225 14.84 -25.09 -15.26
N ILE A 226 14.43 -24.58 -16.43
CA ILE A 226 15.12 -24.81 -17.71
C ILE A 226 16.30 -23.85 -17.87
N ASN A 227 16.13 -22.57 -17.53
CA ASN A 227 17.16 -21.54 -17.67
C ASN A 227 17.26 -20.67 -16.40
N PRO A 228 17.98 -21.13 -15.36
CA PRO A 228 18.06 -20.44 -14.08
C PRO A 228 18.98 -19.21 -14.12
N ILE A 229 19.76 -19.01 -15.19
CA ILE A 229 20.82 -17.99 -15.30
C ILE A 229 20.30 -16.57 -15.05
N LYS A 230 19.01 -16.33 -15.26
CA LYS A 230 18.38 -15.02 -15.06
C LYS A 230 18.11 -14.64 -13.59
N LEU A 231 18.14 -15.59 -12.65
CA LEU A 231 17.86 -15.32 -11.22
C LEU A 231 19.15 -15.03 -10.45
N THR A 232 19.62 -13.79 -10.52
CA THR A 232 20.80 -13.36 -9.75
C THR A 232 20.44 -13.04 -8.30
N ALA A 233 21.44 -13.09 -7.41
CA ALA A 233 21.26 -12.72 -6.01
C ALA A 233 20.77 -11.27 -5.86
N GLU A 234 21.28 -10.34 -6.68
CA GLU A 234 20.85 -8.94 -6.67
C GLU A 234 19.38 -8.79 -7.07
N LEU A 235 18.97 -9.40 -8.18
CA LEU A 235 17.60 -9.32 -8.70
C LEU A 235 16.60 -9.91 -7.70
N VAL A 236 16.88 -11.12 -7.22
CA VAL A 236 15.97 -11.85 -6.32
C VAL A 236 15.86 -11.14 -4.97
N SER A 237 16.96 -10.68 -4.39
CA SER A 237 16.92 -9.99 -3.10
C SER A 237 16.31 -8.60 -3.18
N GLY A 238 16.61 -7.83 -4.23
CA GLY A 238 15.98 -6.54 -4.48
C GLY A 238 14.47 -6.67 -4.66
N GLY A 239 14.04 -7.56 -5.56
CA GLY A 239 12.61 -7.78 -5.81
C GLY A 239 11.83 -8.29 -4.61
N PHE A 240 12.44 -9.17 -3.81
CA PHE A 240 11.80 -9.65 -2.60
C PHE A 240 11.74 -8.58 -1.51
N SER A 241 12.76 -7.73 -1.38
CA SER A 241 12.75 -6.58 -0.48
C SER A 241 11.63 -5.59 -0.83
N ASP A 242 11.48 -5.25 -2.11
CA ASP A 242 10.41 -4.37 -2.57
C ASP A 242 9.03 -5.00 -2.39
N PHE A 243 8.89 -6.29 -2.72
CA PHE A 243 7.67 -7.05 -2.43
C PHE A 243 7.29 -6.98 -0.95
N LEU A 244 8.22 -7.22 -0.03
CA LEU A 244 7.95 -7.19 1.41
C LEU A 244 7.63 -5.80 1.94
N THR A 245 8.30 -4.78 1.43
CA THR A 245 8.01 -3.38 1.76
C THR A 245 6.59 -3.02 1.33
N HIS A 246 6.21 -3.39 0.10
CA HIS A 246 4.88 -3.14 -0.43
C HIS A 246 3.81 -3.95 0.32
N ARG A 247 4.03 -5.27 0.48
CA ARG A 247 3.15 -6.17 1.22
C ARG A 247 2.90 -5.68 2.64
N SER A 248 3.95 -5.27 3.36
CA SER A 248 3.82 -4.78 4.73
C SER A 248 2.91 -3.56 4.82
N ARG A 249 2.99 -2.63 3.87
CA ARG A 249 2.09 -1.48 3.81
C ARG A 249 0.65 -1.90 3.56
N PHE A 250 0.40 -2.80 2.60
CA PHE A 250 -0.95 -3.27 2.26
C PHE A 250 -1.57 -4.09 3.39
N GLU A 251 -0.82 -5.00 4.01
CA GLU A 251 -1.30 -5.80 5.13
C GLU A 251 -1.56 -4.94 6.37
N GLU A 252 -0.76 -3.90 6.63
CA GLU A 252 -1.04 -2.93 7.68
C GLU A 252 -2.37 -2.19 7.43
N GLU A 253 -2.60 -1.74 6.19
CA GLU A 253 -3.84 -1.07 5.81
C GLU A 253 -5.06 -1.99 5.91
N ILE A 254 -4.91 -3.25 5.50
CA ILE A 254 -5.94 -4.30 5.65
C ILE A 254 -6.22 -4.53 7.14
N HIS A 255 -5.19 -4.71 7.97
CA HIS A 255 -5.34 -4.96 9.40
C HIS A 255 -6.08 -3.80 10.10
N ILE A 256 -5.71 -2.56 9.78
CA ILE A 256 -6.42 -1.37 10.26
C ILE A 256 -7.91 -1.44 9.89
N LYS A 257 -8.25 -1.70 8.62
CA LYS A 257 -9.65 -1.76 8.18
C LYS A 257 -10.41 -2.92 8.81
N GLN A 258 -9.79 -4.08 9.00
CA GLN A 258 -10.38 -5.21 9.72
C GLN A 258 -10.78 -4.81 11.14
N LEU A 259 -9.90 -4.14 11.89
CA LEU A 259 -10.19 -3.61 13.22
C LEU A 259 -11.38 -2.62 13.21
N LEU A 260 -11.44 -1.74 12.20
CA LEU A 260 -12.54 -0.78 12.07
C LEU A 260 -13.88 -1.46 11.75
N VAL A 261 -13.87 -2.48 10.89
CA VAL A 261 -15.06 -3.29 10.56
C VAL A 261 -15.51 -4.12 11.76
N GLU A 262 -14.58 -4.64 12.56
CA GLU A 262 -14.89 -5.34 13.80
C GLU A 262 -15.54 -4.42 14.83
N GLU A 263 -15.05 -3.18 15.00
CA GLU A 263 -15.70 -2.19 15.85
C GLU A 263 -17.15 -1.89 15.37
N MET A 264 -17.38 -1.82 14.04
CA MET A 264 -18.72 -1.62 13.49
C MET A 264 -19.68 -2.75 13.86
N LYS A 265 -19.21 -4.00 13.82
CA LYS A 265 -20.00 -5.19 14.20
C LYS A 265 -20.30 -5.20 15.70
N ASN A 266 -19.32 -4.83 16.52
CA ASN A 266 -19.41 -4.90 17.97
C ASN A 266 -20.13 -3.69 18.60
N ARG A 267 -20.30 -2.58 17.86
CA ARG A 267 -20.99 -1.36 18.31
C ARG A 267 -22.08 -0.91 17.34
N PRO A 268 -23.14 -1.72 17.13
CA PRO A 268 -24.24 -1.34 16.26
C PRO A 268 -24.99 -0.09 16.76
N ASP A 269 -24.95 0.18 18.07
CA ASP A 269 -25.47 1.41 18.68
C ASP A 269 -24.77 2.68 18.17
N PHE A 270 -23.50 2.58 17.80
CA PHE A 270 -22.69 3.70 17.34
C PHE A 270 -22.62 3.79 15.81
N PHE A 271 -22.59 2.64 15.12
CA PHE A 271 -22.40 2.56 13.66
C PHE A 271 -23.67 2.23 12.88
N GLY A 272 -24.80 2.02 13.56
CA GLY A 272 -26.12 1.84 12.96
C GLY A 272 -26.67 3.12 12.33
N GLU A 273 -27.93 3.04 11.89
CA GLU A 273 -28.65 4.13 11.25
C GLU A 273 -28.70 5.38 12.14
N ILE A 274 -28.54 6.54 11.50
CA ILE A 274 -28.50 7.83 12.18
C ILE A 274 -29.94 8.35 12.29
N PRO A 275 -30.42 8.70 13.50
CA PRO A 275 -31.71 9.36 13.64
C PRO A 275 -31.76 10.65 12.81
N SER A 276 -32.88 10.88 12.10
CA SER A 276 -33.04 11.99 11.15
C SER A 276 -32.64 13.35 11.70
N LYS A 277 -32.97 13.64 12.96
CA LYS A 277 -32.61 14.90 13.67
C LYS A 277 -31.10 15.13 13.84
N TYR A 278 -30.28 14.09 13.70
CA TYR A 278 -28.83 14.16 13.83
C TYR A 278 -28.10 14.00 12.51
N ILE A 279 -28.80 13.71 11.40
CA ILE A 279 -28.18 13.64 10.08
C ILE A 279 -27.63 15.01 9.71
N SER A 280 -26.38 15.04 9.26
CA SER A 280 -25.72 16.26 8.81
C SER A 280 -25.60 16.29 7.28
N SER A 281 -25.96 17.42 6.68
CA SER A 281 -25.69 17.67 5.26
C SER A 281 -24.30 18.26 5.08
N LYS A 282 -23.69 18.02 3.91
CA LYS A 282 -22.41 18.64 3.53
C LYS A 282 -22.63 20.10 3.16
N ARG A 283 -22.80 20.96 4.18
CA ARG A 283 -23.01 22.40 4.05
C ARG A 283 -22.03 23.17 4.93
N LEU A 284 -21.67 24.37 4.47
CA LEU A 284 -20.96 25.32 5.30
C LEU A 284 -21.88 25.88 6.39
N ILE A 285 -21.33 26.11 7.57
CA ILE A 285 -21.98 26.73 8.72
C ILE A 285 -21.33 28.07 9.03
N GLN A 286 -22.12 28.99 9.58
CA GLN A 286 -21.61 30.25 10.09
C GLN A 286 -20.94 30.06 11.46
N PRO A 287 -19.98 30.91 11.85
CA PRO A 287 -19.35 30.84 13.17
C PRO A 287 -20.33 30.88 14.34
N THR A 288 -21.46 31.56 14.17
CA THR A 288 -22.53 31.64 15.18
C THR A 288 -23.26 30.31 15.39
N GLU A 289 -23.29 29.42 14.39
CA GLU A 289 -23.90 28.09 14.50
C GLU A 289 -23.04 27.11 15.30
N LEU A 290 -21.74 27.37 15.49
CA LEU A 290 -20.83 26.45 16.21
C LEU A 290 -21.30 26.13 17.64
N GLN A 291 -22.03 27.06 18.27
CA GLN A 291 -22.57 26.89 19.62
C GLN A 291 -23.82 26.02 19.66
N THR A 292 -24.57 25.90 18.56
CA THR A 292 -25.88 25.22 18.52
C THR A 292 -25.81 23.82 17.90
N ILE A 293 -24.72 23.48 17.21
CA ILE A 293 -24.53 22.19 16.53
C ILE A 293 -24.02 21.06 17.43
N GLU A 294 -23.74 21.31 18.71
CA GLU A 294 -23.19 20.29 19.63
C GLU A 294 -24.05 19.02 19.63
N SER A 295 -25.37 19.17 19.81
CA SER A 295 -26.29 18.04 19.83
C SER A 295 -26.31 17.23 18.53
N ILE A 296 -26.03 17.86 17.39
CA ILE A 296 -25.93 17.21 16.07
C ILE A 296 -24.62 16.43 15.97
N ILE A 297 -23.50 17.06 16.35
CA ILE A 297 -22.17 16.47 16.29
C ILE A 297 -22.05 15.27 17.23
N THR A 298 -22.55 15.41 18.47
CA THR A 298 -22.47 14.38 19.49
C THR A 298 -23.59 13.35 19.43
N GLU A 299 -24.58 13.55 18.55
CA GLU A 299 -25.82 12.78 18.46
C GLU A 299 -26.54 12.70 19.83
N GLY A 300 -26.59 13.83 20.52
CA GLY A 300 -27.22 13.98 21.85
C GLY A 300 -26.42 13.41 23.03
N LYS A 301 -25.22 12.87 22.80
CA LYS A 301 -24.36 12.36 23.89
C LYS A 301 -23.61 13.51 24.57
N HIS A 302 -23.52 13.46 25.89
CA HIS A 302 -22.70 14.40 26.65
C HIS A 302 -21.21 14.16 26.39
N VAL A 303 -20.44 15.23 26.15
CA VAL A 303 -19.01 15.15 25.90
C VAL A 303 -18.24 16.17 26.73
N ASN A 304 -17.42 15.68 27.66
CA ASN A 304 -16.55 16.55 28.45
C ASN A 304 -15.58 17.33 27.54
N ASN A 305 -15.40 18.62 27.86
CA ASN A 305 -14.52 19.55 27.15
C ASN A 305 -14.85 19.66 25.65
N TYR A 306 -16.15 19.66 25.30
CA TYR A 306 -16.62 19.75 23.92
C TYR A 306 -15.96 20.89 23.14
N GLY A 307 -15.95 22.12 23.67
CA GLY A 307 -15.38 23.28 22.97
C GLY A 307 -13.90 23.10 22.60
N ARG A 308 -13.08 22.55 23.50
CA ARG A 308 -11.65 22.26 23.21
C ARG A 308 -11.50 21.17 22.16
N LYS A 309 -12.31 20.11 22.23
CA LYS A 309 -12.31 19.02 21.25
C LYS A 309 -12.77 19.48 19.87
N LEU A 310 -13.76 20.37 19.81
CA LEU A 310 -14.25 20.96 18.57
C LEU A 310 -13.16 21.82 17.91
N LEU A 311 -12.48 22.67 18.68
CA LEU A 311 -11.35 23.46 18.18
C LEU A 311 -10.22 22.58 17.62
N ASN A 312 -9.86 21.51 18.34
CA ASN A 312 -8.86 20.55 17.84
C ASN A 312 -9.34 19.83 16.56
N THR A 313 -10.64 19.54 16.47
CA THR A 313 -11.25 18.96 15.27
C THR A 313 -11.11 19.89 14.07
N GLN A 314 -11.43 21.18 14.25
CA GLN A 314 -11.29 22.21 13.20
C GLN A 314 -9.85 22.27 12.69
N LYS A 315 -8.87 22.44 13.60
CA LYS A 315 -7.45 22.45 13.26
C LYS A 315 -7.02 21.20 12.49
N PHE A 316 -7.50 20.04 12.93
CA PHE A 316 -7.15 18.78 12.30
C PHE A 316 -7.76 18.62 10.90
N ILE A 317 -8.99 19.12 10.69
CA ILE A 317 -9.61 19.17 9.35
C ILE A 317 -8.77 20.05 8.42
N ASP A 318 -8.34 21.23 8.87
CA ASP A 318 -7.54 22.14 8.04
C ASP A 318 -6.21 21.51 7.62
N VAL A 319 -5.56 20.78 8.55
CA VAL A 319 -4.35 20.02 8.21
C VAL A 319 -4.68 18.89 7.23
N PHE A 320 -5.75 18.12 7.43
CA PHE A 320 -6.10 17.01 6.52
C PHE A 320 -6.55 17.47 5.13
N SER A 321 -7.16 18.64 5.02
CA SER A 321 -7.48 19.26 3.73
C SER A 321 -6.20 19.53 2.94
N SER A 322 -5.20 20.11 3.63
CA SER A 322 -3.93 20.53 3.02
C SER A 322 -2.99 19.34 2.76
N TYR A 323 -2.68 18.57 3.80
CA TYR A 323 -1.76 17.42 3.76
C TYR A 323 -2.34 16.23 2.98
N GLY A 324 -3.64 15.99 3.11
CA GLY A 324 -4.31 14.80 2.54
C GLY A 324 -4.98 15.03 1.19
N GLY A 325 -4.99 16.27 0.67
CA GLY A 325 -5.71 16.63 -0.56
C GLY A 325 -7.20 16.28 -0.51
N ARG A 326 -7.80 16.31 0.68
CA ARG A 326 -9.21 15.97 0.90
C ARG A 326 -10.08 17.20 0.69
N SER A 327 -11.22 17.00 0.03
CA SER A 327 -12.27 18.03 -0.05
C SER A 327 -13.07 18.04 1.25
N CYS A 328 -12.47 18.61 2.31
CA CYS A 328 -13.07 18.82 3.62
C CYS A 328 -12.80 20.24 4.13
N ASN A 329 -13.67 20.77 4.97
CA ASN A 329 -13.61 22.13 5.48
C ASN A 329 -13.97 22.19 6.97
N SER A 330 -13.20 22.93 7.77
CA SER A 330 -13.41 23.05 9.23
C SER A 330 -14.68 23.80 9.62
N MET A 331 -15.37 24.40 8.65
CA MET A 331 -16.70 25.02 8.78
C MET A 331 -17.77 24.24 8.03
N CYS A 332 -17.53 22.98 7.65
CA CYS A 332 -18.56 22.09 7.10
C CYS A 332 -19.18 21.26 8.23
N LEU A 333 -20.51 21.26 8.35
CA LEU A 333 -21.23 20.54 9.42
C LEU A 333 -20.95 19.03 9.40
N MET A 334 -21.01 18.42 8.21
CA MET A 334 -20.74 17.00 8.03
C MET A 334 -19.29 16.65 8.39
N ASP A 335 -18.32 17.44 7.94
CA ASP A 335 -16.91 17.16 8.17
C ASP A 335 -16.58 17.29 9.66
N LEU A 336 -17.10 18.33 10.33
CA LEU A 336 -17.00 18.50 11.77
C LEU A 336 -17.58 17.31 12.53
N LYS A 337 -18.81 16.89 12.19
CA LYS A 337 -19.46 15.74 12.83
C LYS A 337 -18.64 14.47 12.65
N VAL A 338 -18.27 14.13 11.42
CA VAL A 338 -17.54 12.91 11.09
C VAL A 338 -16.20 12.88 11.83
N TYR A 339 -15.41 13.94 11.73
CA TYR A 339 -14.10 14.00 12.38
C TYR A 339 -14.22 13.93 13.89
N PHE A 340 -15.10 14.73 14.50
CA PHE A 340 -15.27 14.75 15.94
C PHE A 340 -15.67 13.37 16.48
N ARG A 341 -16.66 12.72 15.85
CA ARG A 341 -17.13 11.39 16.26
C ARG A 341 -16.04 10.33 16.15
N GLU A 342 -15.33 10.29 15.04
CA GLU A 342 -14.28 9.29 14.80
C GLU A 342 -13.05 9.49 15.69
N ILE A 343 -12.72 10.74 16.04
CA ILE A 343 -11.58 11.06 16.90
C ILE A 343 -11.91 10.82 18.38
N TYR A 344 -13.10 11.24 18.84
CA TYR A 344 -13.41 11.32 20.28
C TYR A 344 -14.47 10.33 20.79
N LEU A 345 -15.35 9.81 19.94
CA LEU A 345 -16.47 8.94 20.38
C LEU A 345 -16.29 7.48 19.95
N SER A 346 -15.56 7.21 18.87
CA SER A 346 -15.09 5.86 18.55
C SER A 346 -13.92 5.49 19.46
N HIS A 347 -13.98 4.28 20.03
CA HIS A 347 -13.06 3.83 21.08
C HIS A 347 -11.97 2.87 20.58
N VAL A 348 -12.05 2.43 19.32
CA VAL A 348 -11.01 1.57 18.74
C VAL A 348 -9.64 2.25 18.84
N CYS A 349 -8.67 1.46 19.29
CA CYS A 349 -7.26 1.83 19.37
C CYS A 349 -6.48 1.13 18.27
N TYR A 350 -5.41 1.76 17.80
CA TYR A 350 -4.42 1.13 16.94
C TYR A 350 -3.04 1.23 17.57
N ALA A 351 -2.30 0.12 17.62
CA ALA A 351 -1.01 0.03 18.30
C ALA A 351 -1.05 0.63 19.73
N ARG A 352 -2.13 0.33 20.48
CA ARG A 352 -2.41 0.85 21.85
C ARG A 352 -2.62 2.36 21.97
N LYS A 353 -2.78 3.10 20.87
CA LYS A 353 -3.12 4.52 20.87
C LYS A 353 -4.54 4.79 20.36
N GLN A 354 -5.25 5.69 21.04
CA GLN A 354 -6.54 6.22 20.57
C GLN A 354 -6.33 7.31 19.52
N ALA A 355 -7.32 7.49 18.64
CA ALA A 355 -7.30 8.53 17.62
C ALA A 355 -7.08 9.93 18.21
N ALA A 356 -7.77 10.27 19.32
CA ALA A 356 -7.58 11.53 20.03
C ALA A 356 -6.13 11.78 20.49
N SER A 357 -5.43 10.75 20.96
CA SER A 357 -4.02 10.87 21.37
C SER A 357 -3.12 11.13 20.18
N ILE A 358 -3.30 10.39 19.08
CA ILE A 358 -2.51 10.57 17.85
C ILE A 358 -2.73 11.98 17.28
N VAL A 359 -3.98 12.44 17.21
CA VAL A 359 -4.32 13.79 16.73
C VAL A 359 -3.69 14.86 17.62
N SER A 360 -3.74 14.69 18.95
CA SER A 360 -3.15 15.66 19.87
C SER A 360 -1.63 15.74 19.75
N GLU A 361 -0.95 14.60 19.64
CA GLU A 361 0.50 14.53 19.42
C GLU A 361 0.88 15.22 18.10
N TYR A 362 0.17 14.89 17.02
CA TYR A 362 0.44 15.45 15.71
C TYR A 362 0.17 16.97 15.64
N LEU A 363 -0.92 17.47 16.21
CA LEU A 363 -1.19 18.91 16.29
C LEU A 363 -0.16 19.65 17.15
N SER A 364 0.43 18.98 18.15
CA SER A 364 1.54 19.53 18.92
C SER A 364 2.79 19.69 18.04
N ASP A 365 3.10 18.69 17.22
CA ASP A 365 4.21 18.75 16.26
C ASP A 365 4.00 19.88 15.23
N VAL A 366 2.80 19.99 14.67
CA VAL A 366 2.42 21.08 13.75
C VAL A 366 2.64 22.45 14.41
N SER A 367 2.18 22.62 15.66
CA SER A 367 2.30 23.88 16.39
C SER A 367 3.75 24.24 16.70
N ALA A 368 4.63 23.25 16.86
CA ALA A 368 6.06 23.45 17.08
C ALA A 368 6.80 23.83 15.78
N CYS A 369 6.36 23.32 14.63
CA CYS A 369 7.02 23.57 13.33
C CYS A 369 6.52 24.82 12.61
N SER A 370 5.27 25.24 12.80
CA SER A 370 4.67 26.37 12.07
C SER A 370 3.79 27.22 13.00
N PRO A 371 4.36 28.26 13.64
CA PRO A 371 3.61 29.15 14.53
C PRO A 371 2.49 29.92 13.82
N THR A 372 2.62 30.09 12.49
CA THR A 372 1.74 30.91 11.64
C THR A 372 0.79 30.10 10.76
N PHE A 373 0.77 28.76 10.87
CA PHE A 373 -0.17 27.89 10.11
C PHE A 373 -0.07 28.11 8.57
N SER A 374 1.14 28.15 8.00
CA SER A 374 1.28 28.20 6.54
C SER A 374 1.14 26.80 5.92
N LEU A 375 0.38 26.69 4.82
CA LEU A 375 0.04 25.42 4.18
C LEU A 375 1.24 24.59 3.70
N ASP A 376 2.38 25.22 3.40
CA ASP A 376 3.58 24.57 2.86
C ASP A 376 4.48 23.92 3.93
N SER A 377 4.07 23.95 5.21
CA SER A 377 4.96 23.65 6.35
C SER A 377 4.46 22.58 7.32
N PHE A 378 3.40 21.83 6.98
CA PHE A 378 2.92 20.78 7.90
C PHE A 378 3.91 19.61 7.96
N PRO A 379 4.40 19.23 9.16
CA PRO A 379 5.24 18.06 9.30
C PRO A 379 4.49 16.81 8.85
N GLN A 380 5.20 15.87 8.24
CA GLN A 380 4.64 14.55 7.95
C GLN A 380 4.31 13.83 9.27
N PHE A 381 3.34 12.92 9.23
CA PHE A 381 3.13 12.01 10.35
C PHE A 381 4.41 11.22 10.63
N ARG A 382 4.84 11.17 11.89
CA ARG A 382 6.04 10.40 12.30
C ARG A 382 5.92 8.91 11.95
N LEU A 383 4.70 8.38 11.98
CA LEU A 383 4.38 6.99 11.64
C LEU A 383 3.26 6.96 10.60
N LYS A 384 3.54 6.38 9.43
CA LYS A 384 2.61 6.19 8.31
C LYS A 384 1.38 5.38 8.74
N LYS A 385 1.55 4.36 9.58
CA LYS A 385 0.41 3.57 10.09
C LYS A 385 -0.59 4.37 10.91
N GLN A 386 -0.13 5.40 11.64
CA GLN A 386 -1.02 6.30 12.37
C GLN A 386 -1.86 7.17 11.43
N TYR A 387 -1.22 7.67 10.35
CA TYR A 387 -1.94 8.38 9.30
C TYR A 387 -2.99 7.49 8.63
N ILE A 388 -2.64 6.26 8.24
CA ILE A 388 -3.57 5.29 7.64
C ILE A 388 -4.75 5.03 8.58
N PHE A 389 -4.49 4.80 9.87
CA PHE A 389 -5.54 4.59 10.87
C PHE A 389 -6.52 5.76 10.96
N LEU A 390 -6.02 6.99 11.12
CA LEU A 390 -6.88 8.19 11.17
C LEU A 390 -7.63 8.40 9.85
N ARG A 391 -6.95 8.26 8.71
CA ARG A 391 -7.54 8.40 7.37
C ARG A 391 -8.72 7.46 7.20
N GLU A 392 -8.57 6.19 7.56
CA GLU A 392 -9.62 5.17 7.40
C GLU A 392 -10.76 5.29 8.40
N LYS A 393 -10.50 5.73 9.65
CA LYS A 393 -11.58 6.08 10.58
C LYS A 393 -12.48 7.16 10.00
N ILE A 394 -11.88 8.23 9.48
CA ILE A 394 -12.61 9.32 8.84
C ILE A 394 -13.39 8.82 7.60
N ASN A 395 -12.78 7.99 6.75
CA ASN A 395 -13.47 7.40 5.59
C ASN A 395 -14.72 6.63 6.04
N ARG A 396 -14.57 5.72 7.01
CA ARG A 396 -15.69 4.96 7.58
C ARG A 396 -16.80 5.87 8.09
N GLY A 397 -16.44 6.95 8.81
CA GLY A 397 -17.39 7.93 9.31
C GLY A 397 -18.21 8.60 8.20
N TYR A 398 -17.57 8.97 7.07
CA TYR A 398 -18.30 9.50 5.90
C TYR A 398 -19.24 8.48 5.27
N PHE A 399 -18.82 7.23 5.14
CA PHE A 399 -19.70 6.16 4.65
C PHE A 399 -20.90 5.97 5.57
N ARG A 400 -20.72 6.04 6.91
CA ARG A 400 -21.84 6.00 7.84
C ARG A 400 -22.78 7.19 7.66
N GLU A 401 -22.25 8.41 7.63
CA GLU A 401 -23.04 9.64 7.54
C GLU A 401 -23.87 9.72 6.25
N THR A 402 -23.43 9.04 5.19
CA THR A 402 -24.11 8.98 3.89
C THR A 402 -25.00 7.75 3.70
N GLY A 403 -25.15 6.90 4.74
CA GLY A 403 -25.97 5.68 4.69
C GLY A 403 -25.32 4.52 3.94
N LEU A 404 -24.00 4.56 3.72
CA LEU A 404 -23.23 3.64 2.88
C LEU A 404 -22.36 2.66 3.68
N SER A 405 -22.62 2.48 4.98
CA SER A 405 -21.84 1.57 5.85
C SER A 405 -21.66 0.15 5.28
N LYS A 406 -22.68 -0.41 4.63
CA LYS A 406 -22.57 -1.73 3.98
C LYS A 406 -21.59 -1.71 2.81
N ALA A 407 -21.63 -0.66 1.99
CA ALA A 407 -20.72 -0.49 0.86
C ALA A 407 -19.26 -0.29 1.33
N TYR A 408 -19.04 0.34 2.50
CA TYR A 408 -17.70 0.41 3.10
C TYR A 408 -17.12 -0.98 3.37
N VAL A 409 -17.92 -1.87 4.00
CA VAL A 409 -17.50 -3.24 4.32
C VAL A 409 -17.26 -4.04 3.05
N SER A 410 -18.16 -3.96 2.07
CA SER A 410 -17.98 -4.67 0.79
C SER A 410 -16.78 -4.15 -0.01
N LYS A 411 -16.57 -2.82 -0.06
CA LYS A 411 -15.37 -2.23 -0.67
C LYS A 411 -14.09 -2.79 -0.05
N PHE A 412 -14.06 -2.90 1.27
CA PHE A 412 -12.90 -3.44 1.97
C PHE A 412 -12.58 -4.88 1.54
N LEU A 413 -13.59 -5.74 1.35
CA LEU A 413 -13.39 -7.11 0.85
C LEU A 413 -12.77 -7.13 -0.56
N PHE A 414 -13.26 -6.27 -1.46
CA PHE A 414 -12.68 -6.16 -2.80
C PHE A 414 -11.23 -5.64 -2.75
N GLU A 415 -10.98 -4.65 -1.90
CA GLU A 415 -9.65 -4.07 -1.75
C GLU A 415 -8.60 -5.07 -1.24
N GLU A 416 -8.96 -5.94 -0.29
CA GLU A 416 -8.08 -7.01 0.20
C GLU A 416 -7.70 -7.99 -0.93
N LYS A 417 -8.67 -8.39 -1.76
CA LYS A 417 -8.45 -9.26 -2.92
C LYS A 417 -7.58 -8.57 -3.97
N LEU A 418 -7.87 -7.31 -4.29
CA LEU A 418 -7.10 -6.52 -5.25
C LEU A 418 -5.64 -6.37 -4.83
N TYR A 419 -5.37 -6.05 -3.56
CA TYR A 419 -4.01 -5.92 -3.05
C TYR A 419 -3.24 -7.22 -3.13
N THR A 420 -3.87 -8.34 -2.75
CA THR A 420 -3.26 -9.68 -2.85
C THR A 420 -2.90 -10.00 -4.30
N LEU A 421 -3.83 -9.75 -5.23
CA LEU A 421 -3.64 -10.00 -6.65
C LEU A 421 -2.51 -9.15 -7.25
N LEU A 422 -2.48 -7.85 -6.98
CA LEU A 422 -1.45 -6.95 -7.49
C LEU A 422 -0.05 -7.27 -6.94
N LEU A 423 0.04 -7.71 -5.68
CA LEU A 423 1.32 -8.12 -5.08
C LEU A 423 1.91 -9.37 -5.75
N LYS A 424 1.10 -10.23 -6.38
CA LYS A 424 1.60 -11.39 -7.13
C LYS A 424 2.45 -10.99 -8.33
N SER A 425 2.31 -9.78 -8.86
CA SER A 425 3.14 -9.27 -9.96
C SER A 425 4.63 -9.19 -9.61
N TYR A 426 4.99 -9.07 -8.34
CA TYR A 426 6.40 -9.15 -7.91
C TYR A 426 6.99 -10.56 -8.09
N LEU A 427 6.15 -11.59 -8.01
CA LEU A 427 6.59 -12.99 -7.98
C LEU A 427 7.07 -13.50 -9.35
N PHE A 428 6.96 -12.69 -10.41
CA PHE A 428 7.61 -12.95 -11.69
C PHE A 428 9.12 -12.72 -11.66
N TYR A 429 9.63 -12.00 -10.65
CA TYR A 429 11.03 -11.59 -10.52
C TYR A 429 11.61 -11.00 -11.83
N SER A 430 10.78 -10.24 -12.53
CA SER A 430 11.02 -9.67 -13.84
C SER A 430 10.18 -8.40 -13.94
N LEU A 431 10.82 -7.25 -14.16
CA LEU A 431 10.12 -5.97 -14.22
C LEU A 431 9.10 -5.97 -15.36
N SER A 432 9.51 -6.41 -16.56
CA SER A 432 8.66 -6.47 -17.74
C SER A 432 7.44 -7.38 -17.51
N ASP A 433 7.66 -8.62 -17.05
CA ASP A 433 6.56 -9.56 -16.79
C ASP A 433 5.62 -9.04 -15.68
N GLY A 434 6.18 -8.45 -14.62
CA GLY A 434 5.40 -7.86 -13.53
C GLY A 434 4.56 -6.66 -13.98
N VAL A 435 5.14 -5.74 -14.77
CA VAL A 435 4.44 -4.58 -15.32
C VAL A 435 3.33 -5.03 -16.28
N ASN A 436 3.62 -5.99 -17.16
CA ASN A 436 2.62 -6.57 -18.06
C ASN A 436 1.45 -7.18 -17.26
N ALA A 437 1.74 -7.93 -16.20
CA ALA A 437 0.71 -8.51 -15.34
C ALA A 437 -0.17 -7.44 -14.67
N VAL A 438 0.42 -6.35 -14.15
CA VAL A 438 -0.36 -5.23 -13.59
C VAL A 438 -1.23 -4.56 -14.65
N CYS A 439 -0.72 -4.37 -15.87
CA CYS A 439 -1.48 -3.79 -16.98
C CYS A 439 -2.68 -4.65 -17.39
N GLU A 440 -2.49 -5.96 -17.48
CA GLU A 440 -3.56 -6.92 -17.76
C GLU A 440 -4.62 -6.90 -16.65
N ILE A 441 -4.20 -7.00 -15.38
CA ILE A 441 -5.13 -6.92 -14.22
C ILE A 441 -5.97 -5.64 -14.29
N TYR A 442 -5.33 -4.50 -14.54
CA TYR A 442 -6.04 -3.23 -14.62
C TYR A 442 -7.03 -3.20 -15.79
N SER A 443 -6.61 -3.64 -16.97
CA SER A 443 -7.47 -3.69 -18.16
C SER A 443 -8.69 -4.58 -17.95
N GLU A 444 -8.51 -5.75 -17.34
CA GLU A 444 -9.59 -6.70 -17.04
C GLU A 444 -10.62 -6.10 -16.07
N PHE A 445 -10.18 -5.37 -15.04
CA PHE A 445 -11.10 -4.67 -14.15
C PHE A 445 -11.79 -3.47 -14.81
N LEU A 446 -11.08 -2.69 -15.63
CA LEU A 446 -11.69 -1.58 -16.37
C LEU A 446 -12.77 -2.09 -17.34
N GLN A 447 -12.52 -3.22 -18.00
CA GLN A 447 -13.50 -3.87 -18.86
C GLN A 447 -14.69 -4.39 -18.06
N GLU A 448 -14.44 -5.05 -16.93
CA GLU A 448 -15.50 -5.51 -16.02
C GLU A 448 -16.40 -4.34 -15.55
N TYR A 449 -15.80 -3.23 -15.15
CA TYR A 449 -16.56 -2.02 -14.82
C TYR A 449 -17.37 -1.52 -16.03
N TYR A 450 -16.81 -1.53 -17.22
CA TYR A 450 -17.48 -1.04 -18.43
C TYR A 450 -18.73 -1.87 -18.74
N ASP A 451 -18.61 -3.19 -18.65
CA ASP A 451 -19.69 -4.14 -18.93
C ASP A 451 -20.80 -4.04 -17.88
N LEU A 452 -20.44 -3.99 -16.58
CA LEU A 452 -21.39 -3.82 -15.49
C LEU A 452 -22.12 -2.46 -15.50
N LEU A 453 -21.62 -1.48 -16.24
CA LEU A 453 -22.29 -0.18 -16.43
C LEU A 453 -23.22 -0.15 -17.66
N ALA A 454 -23.13 -1.13 -18.56
CA ALA A 454 -24.03 -1.28 -19.69
C ALA A 454 -25.38 -1.92 -19.30
N GLU A 455 -25.41 -2.62 -18.16
CA GLU A 455 -26.58 -3.24 -17.52
C GLU A 455 -27.26 -2.33 -16.46
#